data_AF-A0A3L8R9T2-F1
#
_entry.id   AF-A0A3L8R9T2-F1
#
_cell.length_a   1.000
_cell.length_b   1.000
_cell.length_c   1.000
_cell.angle_alpha   90.00
_cell.angle_beta   90.00
_cell.angle_gamma   90.00
#
_symmetry.space_group_name_H-M   'P 1'
#
loop_
_entity.id
_entity.type
_entity.pdbx_description
1 polymer ?
#
loop_
_entity_poly.entity_id
_entity_poly.type
_entity_poly.pdbx_seq_one_letter_code
_entity_poly.pdbx_strand_id
1 'polypeptide(L)'
;MELIRIYLDRLPPAQAERTLALVREHFDETRFAWRGGHDDECAFYYRIHSPVLLVEYDNHPGVFLTNPEPARFHVHTIVRAPNGNDYGRDLLAQHYRLHHGGHGAG
;
A
#
# COMPACT_ATOMS: atom_id res chain seq x y z
N MET A 1 -12.81 -7.44 -2.25
CA MET A 1 -13.07 -6.02 -2.57
C MET A 1 -13.56 -5.23 -1.37
N GLU A 2 -14.46 -5.77 -0.55
CA GLU A 2 -14.97 -5.09 0.66
C GLU A 2 -13.85 -4.70 1.64
N LEU A 3 -12.91 -5.60 1.91
CA LEU A 3 -11.75 -5.29 2.76
C LEU A 3 -10.92 -4.11 2.24
N ILE A 4 -10.81 -3.93 0.92
CA ILE A 4 -10.08 -2.81 0.30
C ILE A 4 -10.86 -1.50 0.50
N ARG A 5 -12.20 -1.53 0.42
CA ARG A 5 -13.04 -0.36 0.65
C ARG A 5 -12.88 0.22 2.05
N ILE A 6 -12.66 -0.61 3.08
CA ILE A 6 -12.35 -0.13 4.44
C ILE A 6 -11.24 0.93 4.40
N TYR A 7 -10.23 0.75 3.55
CA TYR A 7 -9.11 1.68 3.39
C TYR A 7 -9.42 2.84 2.45
N LEU A 8 -9.96 2.54 1.26
CA LEU A 8 -10.18 3.56 0.23
C LEU A 8 -11.31 4.54 0.55
N ASP A 9 -12.33 4.13 1.31
CA ASP A 9 -13.47 4.98 1.65
C ASP A 9 -13.10 6.11 2.62
N ARG A 10 -11.85 6.13 3.12
CA ARG A 10 -11.26 7.29 3.83
C ARG A 10 -10.83 8.43 2.89
N LEU A 11 -10.74 8.17 1.59
CA LEU A 11 -10.43 9.16 0.56
C LEU A 11 -11.72 9.87 0.09
N PRO A 12 -11.62 11.03 -0.59
CA PRO A 12 -12.76 11.61 -1.29
C PRO A 12 -13.43 10.58 -2.21
N PRO A 13 -14.77 10.49 -2.27
CA PRO A 13 -15.47 9.40 -2.96
C PRO A 13 -15.05 9.18 -4.42
N ALA A 14 -14.81 10.27 -5.17
CA ALA A 14 -14.34 10.18 -6.55
C ALA A 14 -12.94 9.55 -6.66
N GLN A 15 -12.06 9.80 -5.70
CA GLN A 15 -10.73 9.18 -5.66
C GLN A 15 -10.83 7.71 -5.24
N ALA A 16 -11.65 7.41 -4.23
CA ALA A 16 -11.89 6.04 -3.77
C ALA A 16 -12.39 5.15 -4.92
N GLU A 17 -13.41 5.58 -5.66
CA GLU A 17 -13.97 4.81 -6.78
C GLU A 17 -12.98 4.65 -7.94
N ARG A 18 -12.16 5.66 -8.24
CA ARG A 18 -11.10 5.55 -9.25
C ARG A 18 -10.04 4.51 -8.85
N THR A 19 -9.54 4.59 -7.62
CA THR A 19 -8.56 3.61 -7.11
C THR A 19 -9.16 2.21 -7.08
N LEU A 20 -10.42 2.07 -6.68
CA LEU A 20 -11.10 0.78 -6.65
C LEU A 20 -11.31 0.19 -8.05
N ALA A 21 -11.57 1.03 -9.07
CA ALA A 21 -11.63 0.60 -10.46
C ALA A 21 -10.28 0.07 -10.95
N LEU A 22 -9.17 0.77 -10.67
CA LEU A 22 -7.82 0.28 -10.99
C LEU A 22 -7.51 -1.06 -10.32
N VAL A 23 -7.89 -1.23 -9.05
CA VAL A 23 -7.72 -2.51 -8.36
C VAL A 23 -8.55 -3.63 -9.01
N ARG A 24 -9.73 -3.32 -9.55
CA ARG A 24 -10.54 -4.31 -10.31
C ARG A 24 -9.86 -4.72 -11.60
N GLU A 25 -9.27 -3.76 -12.32
CA GLU A 25 -8.52 -4.04 -13.56
C GLU A 25 -7.30 -4.94 -13.30
N HIS A 26 -6.66 -4.81 -12.14
CA HIS A 26 -5.50 -5.61 -11.71
C HIS A 26 -5.85 -6.68 -10.68
N PHE A 27 -7.11 -7.14 -10.62
CA PHE A 27 -7.53 -8.06 -9.57
C PHE A 27 -6.79 -9.40 -9.65
N ASP A 28 -6.52 -9.89 -10.86
CA ASP A 28 -5.76 -11.13 -11.11
C ASP A 28 -4.29 -11.06 -10.65
N GLU A 29 -3.78 -9.84 -10.45
CA GLU A 29 -2.44 -9.54 -9.93
C GLU A 29 -2.48 -9.10 -8.45
N THR A 30 -3.66 -9.11 -7.83
CA THR A 30 -3.83 -8.77 -6.43
C THR A 30 -3.59 -10.00 -5.56
N ARG A 31 -2.84 -9.83 -4.48
CA ARG A 31 -2.43 -10.91 -3.57
C ARG A 31 -2.71 -10.52 -2.13
N PHE A 32 -3.22 -11.48 -1.38
CA PHE A 32 -3.42 -11.40 0.06
C PHE A 32 -2.36 -12.23 0.76
N ALA A 33 -1.72 -11.66 1.79
CA ALA A 33 -0.79 -12.33 2.67
C ALA A 33 -1.23 -12.14 4.12
N TRP A 34 -1.10 -13.19 4.93
CA TRP A 34 -1.49 -13.23 6.33
C TRP A 34 -0.36 -13.77 7.20
N ARG A 35 -0.25 -13.26 8.43
CA ARG A 35 0.64 -13.80 9.46
C ARG A 35 0.01 -13.59 10.83
N GLY A 36 0.15 -14.57 11.72
CA GLY A 36 -0.37 -14.51 13.09
C GLY A 36 -1.55 -15.45 13.30
N GLY A 37 -2.07 -15.47 14.52
CA GLY A 37 -3.25 -16.26 14.86
C GLY A 37 -4.52 -15.61 14.33
N HIS A 38 -5.63 -16.35 14.30
CA HIS A 38 -6.87 -16.00 13.59
C HIS A 38 -8.11 -15.95 14.50
N ASP A 39 -7.93 -15.97 15.81
CA ASP A 39 -9.01 -15.75 16.78
C ASP A 39 -9.11 -14.26 17.17
N ASP A 40 -10.11 -13.92 17.96
CA ASP A 40 -10.46 -12.54 18.32
C ASP A 40 -9.39 -11.84 19.20
N GLU A 41 -8.51 -12.62 19.83
CA GLU A 41 -7.51 -12.14 20.79
C GLU A 41 -6.10 -12.11 20.19
N CYS A 42 -5.87 -12.87 19.12
CA CYS A 42 -4.57 -12.97 18.47
C CYS A 42 -4.10 -11.64 17.85
N ALA A 43 -2.82 -11.39 18.03
CA ALA A 43 -2.07 -10.45 17.21
C ALA A 43 -1.90 -11.01 15.78
N PHE A 44 -2.15 -10.18 14.77
CA PHE A 44 -2.04 -10.57 13.38
C PHE A 44 -1.60 -9.42 12.48
N TYR A 45 -1.13 -9.81 11.31
CA TYR A 45 -0.67 -8.96 10.23
C TYR A 45 -1.32 -9.44 8.94
N TYR A 46 -1.72 -8.51 8.09
CA TYR A 46 -2.02 -8.84 6.70
C TYR A 46 -1.60 -7.75 5.74
N ARG A 47 -1.38 -8.17 4.49
CA ARG A 47 -1.08 -7.29 3.38
C ARG A 47 -1.94 -7.63 2.17
N ILE A 48 -2.55 -6.61 1.58
CA ILE A 48 -3.13 -6.66 0.24
C ILE A 48 -2.18 -5.91 -0.66
N HIS A 49 -1.69 -6.55 -1.72
CA HIS A 49 -0.76 -5.89 -2.63
C HIS A 49 -1.07 -6.25 -4.08
N SER A 50 -0.89 -5.27 -4.95
CA SER A 50 -1.11 -5.31 -6.39
C SER A 50 -0.19 -4.27 -7.05
N PRO A 51 -0.11 -4.20 -8.39
CA PRO A 51 0.62 -3.13 -9.06
C PRO A 51 0.15 -1.71 -8.70
N VAL A 52 -1.12 -1.55 -8.31
CA VAL A 52 -1.78 -0.24 -8.11
C VAL A 52 -2.06 0.12 -6.65
N LEU A 53 -2.06 -0.85 -5.75
CA LEU A 53 -2.41 -0.66 -4.34
C LEU A 53 -1.60 -1.58 -3.45
N LEU A 54 -1.05 -1.02 -2.38
CA LEU A 54 -0.52 -1.75 -1.23
C LEU A 54 -1.23 -1.26 0.02
N VAL A 55 -1.88 -2.19 0.73
CA VAL A 55 -2.44 -1.98 2.06
C VAL A 55 -1.73 -2.94 2.99
N GLU A 56 -1.25 -2.43 4.10
CA GLU A 56 -0.76 -3.25 5.20
C GLU A 56 -1.50 -2.85 6.48
N TYR A 57 -1.89 -3.88 7.23
CA TYR A 57 -2.41 -3.79 8.56
C TYR A 57 -1.51 -4.62 9.45
N ASP A 58 -1.00 -3.98 10.48
CA ASP A 58 -0.07 -4.60 11.40
C ASP A 58 -0.56 -4.38 12.84
N ASN A 59 -0.86 -5.49 13.49
CA ASN A 59 -1.19 -5.59 14.90
C ASN A 59 -0.30 -6.68 15.51
N HIS A 60 1.02 -6.52 15.36
CA HIS A 60 2.00 -7.49 15.86
C HIS A 60 2.32 -7.33 17.37
N PRO A 61 2.84 -8.39 18.02
CA PRO A 61 3.55 -8.26 19.30
C PRO A 61 4.63 -7.19 19.19
N GLY A 62 4.45 -6.04 19.84
CA GLY A 62 5.40 -4.94 19.76
C GLY A 62 6.84 -5.44 19.90
N VAL A 63 7.63 -5.31 18.84
CA VAL A 63 9.06 -5.72 18.79
C VAL A 63 9.89 -4.86 19.77
N PHE A 64 9.31 -3.73 20.20
CA PHE A 64 9.87 -2.76 21.13
C PHE A 64 9.21 -2.77 22.51
N LEU A 65 8.23 -3.65 22.77
CA LEU A 65 7.53 -3.73 24.05
C LEU A 65 8.07 -4.90 24.87
N THR A 66 8.32 -4.67 26.16
CA THR A 66 8.89 -5.66 27.09
C THR A 66 7.87 -6.69 27.58
N ASN A 67 6.86 -6.99 26.77
CA ASN A 67 5.74 -7.84 27.17
C ASN A 67 6.18 -9.32 27.06
N PRO A 68 5.83 -10.18 28.03
CA PRO A 68 6.17 -11.60 27.98
C PRO A 68 5.42 -12.34 26.86
N GLU A 69 4.23 -11.87 26.48
CA GLU A 69 3.40 -12.45 25.41
C GLU A 69 2.95 -11.36 24.41
N PRO A 70 2.71 -11.72 23.13
CA PRO A 70 2.09 -10.84 22.15
C PRO A 70 0.78 -10.22 22.63
N ALA A 71 0.70 -8.89 22.54
CA ALA A 71 -0.51 -8.15 22.90
C ALA A 71 -0.80 -7.05 21.89
N ARG A 72 -2.09 -6.74 21.71
CA ARG A 72 -2.64 -5.83 20.70
C ARG A 72 -2.46 -4.35 21.03
N PHE A 73 -1.25 -3.94 21.40
CA PHE A 73 -0.96 -2.56 21.84
C PHE A 73 -0.35 -1.68 20.76
N HIS A 74 -0.02 -2.23 19.59
CA HIS A 74 0.57 -1.49 18.48
C HIS A 74 -0.18 -1.84 17.20
N VAL A 75 -1.10 -0.96 16.80
CA VAL A 75 -1.85 -1.10 15.55
C VAL A 75 -1.44 0.03 14.63
N HIS A 76 -0.95 -0.31 13.44
CA HIS A 76 -0.77 0.66 12.37
C HIS A 76 -1.30 0.12 11.05
N THR A 77 -1.57 1.05 10.15
CA THR A 77 -1.91 0.71 8.77
C THR A 77 -1.25 1.69 7.83
N ILE A 78 -0.82 1.17 6.69
CA ILE A 78 -0.34 1.99 5.57
C ILE A 78 -1.18 1.70 4.34
N VAL A 79 -1.42 2.74 3.55
CA VAL A 79 -2.06 2.66 2.23
C VAL A 79 -1.14 3.37 1.27
N ARG A 80 -0.65 2.66 0.26
CA ARG A 80 0.35 3.11 -0.70
C ARG A 80 -0.11 2.81 -2.13
N ALA A 81 0.31 3.64 -3.07
CA ALA A 81 0.07 3.48 -4.50
C ALA A 81 1.40 3.18 -5.22
N PRO A 82 1.82 1.90 -5.34
CA PRO A 82 3.16 1.56 -5.81
C PRO A 82 3.53 2.17 -7.16
N ASN A 83 2.60 2.17 -8.12
CA ASN A 83 2.75 2.80 -9.44
C ASN A 83 2.27 4.26 -9.51
N GLY A 84 1.78 4.82 -8.40
CA GLY A 84 1.27 6.19 -8.30
C GLY A 84 2.36 7.25 -8.08
N ASN A 85 3.64 6.87 -8.13
CA ASN A 85 4.80 7.65 -7.70
C ASN A 85 4.98 7.77 -6.18
N ASP A 86 4.49 6.81 -5.38
CA ASP A 86 4.74 6.77 -3.93
C ASP A 86 6.22 6.60 -3.55
N TYR A 87 7.04 6.14 -4.50
CA TYR A 87 8.48 5.99 -4.36
C TYR A 87 9.28 7.15 -4.98
N GLY A 88 8.59 8.24 -5.33
CA GLY A 88 9.16 9.43 -5.93
C GLY A 88 9.04 9.46 -7.45
N ARG A 89 9.22 10.66 -8.00
CA ARG A 89 9.39 10.89 -9.45
C ARG A 89 10.86 11.21 -9.72
N ASP A 90 11.40 10.68 -10.80
CA ASP A 90 12.69 11.13 -11.32
C ASP A 90 12.52 12.46 -12.07
N LEU A 91 12.34 13.52 -11.30
CA LEU A 91 12.11 14.88 -11.81
C LEU A 91 13.31 15.38 -12.62
N LEU A 92 14.52 14.96 -12.27
CA LEU A 92 15.73 15.35 -12.98
C LEU A 92 15.79 14.69 -14.36
N ALA A 93 15.59 13.37 -14.45
CA ALA A 93 15.52 12.69 -15.75
C ALA A 93 14.34 13.22 -16.60
N GLN A 94 13.20 13.54 -15.96
CA GLN A 94 12.08 14.19 -16.66
C GLN A 94 12.47 15.56 -17.22
N HIS A 95 13.16 16.40 -16.43
CA HIS A 95 13.64 17.71 -16.87
C HIS A 95 14.61 17.59 -18.05
N TYR A 96 15.58 16.66 -18.00
CA TYR A 96 16.49 16.41 -19.11
C TYR A 96 15.76 15.97 -20.38
N ARG A 97 14.80 15.02 -20.28
CA ARG A 97 14.00 14.61 -21.43
C ARG A 97 13.18 15.74 -22.05
N LEU A 98 12.57 16.59 -21.23
CA LEU A 98 11.63 17.62 -21.69
C LEU A 98 12.32 18.90 -22.18
N HIS A 99 13.50 19.22 -21.64
CA HIS A 99 14.13 20.53 -21.87
C HIS A 99 15.54 20.45 -22.46
N HIS A 100 16.19 19.28 -22.41
CA HIS A 100 17.58 19.10 -22.84
C HIS A 100 17.79 17.88 -23.76
N GLY A 101 16.73 17.18 -24.17
CA GLY A 101 16.77 15.98 -25.00
C GLY A 101 17.13 16.21 -26.47
N GLY A 102 17.71 17.37 -26.81
CA GLY A 102 17.89 17.80 -28.18
C GLY A 102 19.16 18.59 -28.44
N HIS A 103 20.31 18.24 -27.87
CA HIS A 103 21.61 18.71 -28.38
C HIS A 103 22.68 17.60 -28.38
N GLY A 104 23.08 17.19 -29.60
CA GLY A 104 24.17 16.25 -29.92
C GLY A 104 23.70 15.16 -30.88
N ALA A 105 23.52 15.39 -32.20
CA ALA A 105 24.47 15.80 -33.26
C ALA A 105 25.40 14.67 -33.72
N GLY A 106 25.37 14.35 -35.03
CA GLY A 106 26.38 13.55 -35.73
C GLY A 106 25.87 12.23 -36.27
#